data_AF-A0A060C3C2-F1
#
_entry.id   AF-A0A060C3C2-F1
#
_cell.length_a   1.000
_cell.length_b   1.000
_cell.length_c   1.000
_cell.angle_alpha   90.00
_cell.angle_beta   90.00
_cell.angle_gamma   90.00
#
_symmetry.space_group_name_H-M   'P 1'
#
loop_
_entity.id
_entity.type
_entity.pdbx_description
1 polymer ?
#
loop_
_entity_poly.entity_id
_entity_poly.type
_entity_poly.pdbx_seq_one_letter_code
_entity_poly.pdbx_strand_id
1 'polypeptide(L)'
;EEAGARFHMLPAPQVVWYDDTDVNRISYSIKTDQVLAWAAMHRDRLSPKAYHGFLARYLVPAFIRKQPLRALAVLGGAMTRGGLSAKRAATLLARGAMPVTYQRIRDALVARQGA
;
A
#
# COMPACT_ATOMS: atom_id res chain seq x y z
N GLU A 1 26.47 -22.81 7.26
CA GLU A 1 26.87 -22.69 8.67
C GLU A 1 27.89 -21.58 8.78
N GLU A 2 27.53 -20.41 9.28
CA GLU A 2 28.52 -19.40 9.68
C GLU A 2 28.06 -18.73 10.98
N ALA A 3 29.01 -18.58 11.91
CA ALA A 3 28.92 -17.99 13.25
C ALA A 3 28.15 -18.77 14.34
N GLY A 4 28.72 -19.89 14.83
CA GLY A 4 28.68 -20.34 16.24
C GLY A 4 27.33 -20.61 16.94
N ALA A 5 26.20 -20.30 16.31
CA ALA A 5 24.87 -20.45 16.86
C ALA A 5 24.28 -21.77 16.36
N ARG A 6 23.81 -22.59 17.29
CA ARG A 6 23.03 -23.80 16.99
C ARG A 6 21.56 -23.46 17.14
N PHE A 7 20.81 -23.59 16.05
CA PHE A 7 19.36 -23.47 16.09
C PHE A 7 18.78 -24.74 16.70
N HIS A 8 18.14 -24.61 17.85
CA HIS A 8 17.34 -25.67 18.45
C HIS A 8 15.87 -25.41 18.13
N MET A 9 15.30 -26.20 17.23
CA MET A 9 13.85 -26.20 17.02
C MET A 9 13.16 -26.92 18.18
N LEU A 10 12.10 -26.30 18.69
CA LEU A 10 11.23 -26.95 19.67
C LEU A 10 10.42 -28.05 18.98
N PRO A 11 10.18 -29.19 19.66
CA PRO A 11 9.53 -30.35 19.05
C PRO A 11 8.05 -30.13 18.72
N ALA A 12 7.42 -29.09 19.29
CA ALA A 12 6.04 -28.74 19.07
C ALA A 12 5.90 -27.24 18.72
N PRO A 13 5.00 -26.88 17.79
CA PRO A 13 4.71 -25.49 17.49
C PRO A 13 4.15 -24.81 18.75
N GLN A 14 4.78 -23.71 19.17
CA GLN A 14 4.32 -22.94 20.33
C GLN A 14 3.12 -22.05 20.00
N VAL A 15 2.99 -21.67 18.74
CA VAL A 15 1.90 -20.84 18.23
C VAL A 15 1.50 -21.39 16.87
N VAL A 16 0.20 -21.61 16.70
CA VAL A 16 -0.41 -21.91 15.41
C VAL A 16 -1.16 -20.66 14.97
N TRP A 17 -0.69 -20.03 13.89
CA TRP A 17 -1.36 -18.87 13.31
C TRP A 17 -2.49 -19.35 12.40
N TYR A 18 -3.72 -18.98 12.73
CA TYR A 18 -4.88 -19.18 11.87
C TYR A 18 -5.08 -17.89 11.07
N ASP A 19 -4.83 -17.93 9.75
CA ASP A 19 -5.12 -16.79 8.87
C ASP A 19 -6.59 -16.78 8.44
N ASP A 20 -7.47 -16.87 9.44
CA ASP A 20 -8.90 -16.78 9.21
C ASP A 20 -9.27 -15.33 8.93
N THR A 21 -9.95 -15.11 7.82
CA THR A 21 -10.41 -13.78 7.41
C THR A 21 -11.77 -13.53 8.04
N ASP A 22 -11.82 -13.20 9.34
CA ASP A 22 -13.06 -12.85 10.01
C ASP A 22 -13.75 -11.65 9.30
N VAL A 23 -15.06 -11.72 9.12
CA VAL A 23 -15.88 -10.67 8.48
C VAL A 23 -15.81 -9.36 9.29
N ASN A 24 -15.50 -9.44 10.59
CA ASN A 24 -15.29 -8.28 11.48
C ASN A 24 -13.82 -7.95 11.73
N ARG A 25 -12.90 -8.47 10.91
CA ARG A 25 -11.46 -8.19 11.03
C ARG A 25 -11.20 -6.69 10.89
N ILE A 26 -10.89 -6.04 12.03
CA ILE A 26 -10.53 -4.62 12.12
C ILE A 26 -9.26 -4.32 11.32
N SER A 27 -8.39 -5.33 11.15
CA SER A 27 -7.23 -5.18 10.29
C SER A 27 -7.65 -5.15 8.82
N TYR A 28 -7.63 -3.92 8.28
CA TYR A 28 -7.34 -3.59 6.88
C TYR A 28 -8.49 -3.48 5.87
N SER A 29 -9.68 -3.05 6.27
CA SER A 29 -10.64 -2.45 5.31
C SER A 29 -10.54 -0.92 5.32
N ILE A 30 -9.49 -0.37 4.71
CA ILE A 30 -9.38 1.09 4.53
C ILE A 30 -10.47 1.53 3.56
N LYS A 31 -11.52 2.18 4.07
CA LYS A 31 -12.58 2.75 3.22
C LYS A 31 -12.19 4.16 2.76
N THR A 32 -12.55 4.52 1.53
CA THR A 32 -12.12 5.79 0.92
C THR A 32 -12.73 7.02 1.59
N ASP A 33 -13.92 6.89 2.15
CA ASP A 33 -14.58 7.90 2.98
C ASP A 33 -13.81 8.16 4.28
N GLN A 34 -13.33 7.11 4.95
CA GLN A 34 -12.49 7.23 6.16
C GLN A 34 -11.16 7.93 5.86
N VAL A 35 -10.53 7.63 4.72
CA VAL A 35 -9.31 8.30 4.26
C VAL A 35 -9.54 9.79 4.05
N LEU A 36 -10.64 10.16 3.38
CA LEU A 36 -11.00 11.56 3.13
C LEU A 36 -11.31 12.28 4.45
N ALA A 37 -12.10 11.67 5.33
CA ALA A 37 -12.45 12.23 6.63
C ALA A 37 -11.20 12.46 7.51
N TRP A 38 -10.31 11.47 7.57
CA TRP A 38 -9.07 11.59 8.33
C TRP A 38 -8.17 12.70 7.78
N ALA A 39 -8.00 12.77 6.46
CA ALA A 39 -7.17 13.79 5.82
C ALA A 39 -7.75 15.20 6.06
N ALA A 40 -9.07 15.35 5.96
CA ALA A 40 -9.75 16.62 6.23
C ALA A 40 -9.58 17.05 7.70
N MET A 41 -9.78 16.14 8.64
CA MET A 41 -9.62 16.40 10.08
C MET A 41 -8.19 16.84 10.46
N HIS A 42 -7.18 16.37 9.71
CA HIS A 42 -5.77 16.67 9.97
C HIS A 42 -5.19 17.69 9.00
N ARG A 43 -6.04 18.40 8.22
CA ARG A 43 -5.60 19.27 7.14
C ARG A 43 -4.58 20.32 7.60
N ASP A 44 -4.79 20.91 8.77
CA ASP A 44 -3.93 21.98 9.30
C ASP A 44 -2.61 21.48 9.88
N ARG A 45 -2.52 20.18 10.16
CA ARG A 45 -1.29 19.51 10.66
C ARG A 45 -0.43 18.96 9.53
N LEU A 46 -0.95 18.95 8.30
CA LEU A 46 -0.28 18.37 7.13
C LEU A 46 0.20 19.48 6.19
N SER A 47 1.48 19.41 5.81
CA SER A 47 1.96 20.20 4.69
C SER A 47 1.19 19.84 3.41
N PRO A 48 1.06 20.75 2.42
CA PRO A 48 0.40 20.44 1.15
C PRO A 48 0.98 19.19 0.48
N LYS A 49 2.31 19.03 0.54
CA LYS A 49 3.02 17.83 0.06
C LYS A 49 2.52 16.55 0.75
N ALA A 50 2.46 16.55 2.08
CA ALA A 50 2.03 15.40 2.87
C ALA A 50 0.55 15.07 2.63
N TYR A 51 -0.32 16.09 2.62
CA TYR A 51 -1.75 15.94 2.40
C TYR A 51 -2.05 15.29 1.04
N HIS A 52 -1.54 15.87 -0.05
CA HIS A 52 -1.84 15.35 -1.38
C HIS A 52 -1.13 14.01 -1.66
N GLY A 53 0.09 13.81 -1.15
CA GLY A 53 0.78 12.52 -1.23
C GLY A 53 0.02 11.39 -0.50
N PHE A 54 -0.54 11.69 0.67
CA PHE A 54 -1.38 10.77 1.43
C PHE A 54 -2.64 10.39 0.64
N LEU A 55 -3.39 11.38 0.16
CA LEU A 55 -4.60 11.13 -0.63
C LEU A 55 -4.30 10.29 -1.86
N ALA A 56 -3.24 10.60 -2.62
CA ALA A 56 -2.91 9.83 -3.81
C ALA A 56 -2.54 8.38 -3.50
N ARG A 57 -1.83 8.11 -2.39
CA ARG A 57 -1.47 6.75 -1.99
C ARG A 57 -2.69 5.84 -1.79
N TYR A 58 -3.75 6.36 -1.19
CA TYR A 58 -4.93 5.57 -0.83
C TYR A 58 -6.05 5.63 -1.86
N LEU A 59 -6.28 6.79 -2.47
CA LEU A 59 -7.41 6.99 -3.38
C LEU A 59 -7.11 6.53 -4.80
N VAL A 60 -5.88 6.65 -5.30
CA VAL A 60 -5.55 6.28 -6.69
C VAL A 60 -5.78 4.78 -6.95
N PRO A 61 -5.29 3.84 -6.11
CA PRO A 61 -5.56 2.42 -6.33
C PRO A 61 -7.06 2.08 -6.23
N ALA A 62 -7.80 2.77 -5.37
CA ALA A 62 -9.24 2.56 -5.20
C ALA A 62 -10.08 3.12 -6.36
N PHE A 63 -9.67 4.25 -6.93
CA PHE A 63 -10.44 4.96 -7.95
C PHE A 63 -10.08 4.59 -9.38
N ILE A 64 -8.84 4.19 -9.69
CA ILE A 64 -8.37 4.12 -11.08
C ILE A 64 -9.23 3.22 -12.00
N ARG A 65 -9.85 2.16 -11.46
CA ARG A 65 -10.73 1.26 -12.23
C ARG A 65 -12.20 1.69 -12.29
N LYS A 66 -12.66 2.51 -11.35
CA LYS A 66 -14.08 2.92 -11.21
C LYS A 66 -14.32 4.38 -11.62
N GLN A 67 -13.36 5.25 -11.36
CA GLN A 67 -13.40 6.70 -11.55
C GLN A 67 -12.00 7.18 -12.03
N PRO A 68 -11.58 6.81 -13.26
CA PRO A 68 -10.21 7.03 -13.73
C PRO A 68 -9.83 8.52 -13.79
N LEU A 69 -10.75 9.38 -14.25
CA LEU A 69 -10.51 10.82 -14.30
C LEU A 69 -10.23 11.41 -12.91
N ARG A 70 -11.00 10.96 -11.90
CA ARG A 70 -10.80 11.37 -10.51
C ARG A 70 -9.46 10.86 -9.96
N ALA A 71 -9.08 9.63 -10.29
CA ALA A 71 -7.78 9.08 -9.90
C ALA A 71 -6.63 9.90 -10.51
N LEU A 72 -6.72 10.26 -11.79
CA LEU A 72 -5.72 11.09 -12.47
C LEU A 72 -5.65 12.50 -11.89
N ALA A 73 -6.79 13.11 -11.56
CA ALA A 73 -6.82 14.42 -10.90
C ALA A 73 -6.12 14.40 -9.53
N VAL A 74 -6.39 13.38 -8.71
CA VAL A 74 -5.73 13.20 -7.41
C VAL A 74 -4.22 12.97 -7.59
N LEU A 75 -3.84 12.13 -8.55
CA LEU A 75 -2.44 11.81 -8.82
C LEU A 75 -1.66 13.03 -9.32
N GLY A 76 -2.21 13.76 -10.29
CA GLY A 76 -1.63 15.00 -10.82
C GLY A 76 -1.49 16.05 -9.73
N GLY A 77 -2.52 16.25 -8.90
CA GLY A 77 -2.46 17.19 -7.78
C GLY A 77 -1.38 16.86 -6.75
N ALA A 78 -1.10 15.58 -6.52
CA ALA A 78 -0.01 15.14 -5.65
C ALA A 78 1.36 15.32 -6.29
N MET A 79 1.51 15.10 -7.60
CA MET A 79 2.77 15.31 -8.31
C MET A 79 3.15 16.79 -8.36
N THR A 80 2.23 17.69 -8.72
CA THR A 80 2.53 19.12 -8.84
C THR A 80 2.92 19.77 -7.51
N ARG A 81 2.48 19.19 -6.38
CA ARG A 81 2.82 19.64 -5.02
C ARG A 81 4.01 18.89 -4.41
N GLY A 82 4.70 18.08 -5.20
CA GLY A 82 5.86 17.29 -4.76
C GLY A 82 5.52 16.15 -3.78
N GLY A 83 4.25 15.82 -3.61
CA GLY A 83 3.77 14.72 -2.75
C GLY A 83 4.12 13.33 -3.30
N LEU A 84 4.35 13.23 -4.61
CA LEU A 84 4.78 12.01 -5.28
C LEU A 84 5.82 12.32 -6.37
N SER A 85 6.81 11.43 -6.49
CA SER A 85 7.68 11.38 -7.67
C SER A 85 6.97 10.64 -8.81
N ALA A 86 7.39 10.91 -10.06
CA ALA A 86 6.85 10.23 -11.25
C ALA A 86 6.96 8.70 -11.13
N LYS A 87 8.08 8.18 -10.60
CA LYS A 87 8.27 6.74 -10.35
C LYS A 87 7.21 6.18 -9.41
N ARG A 88 6.95 6.86 -8.27
CA ARG A 88 5.92 6.42 -7.31
C ARG A 88 4.51 6.53 -7.91
N ALA A 89 4.25 7.56 -8.69
CA ALA A 89 2.98 7.73 -9.38
C ALA A 89 2.69 6.58 -10.35
N ALA A 90 3.68 6.18 -11.17
CA ALA A 90 3.58 5.03 -12.06
C ALA A 90 3.32 3.73 -11.30
N THR A 91 4.00 3.52 -10.16
CA THR A 91 3.77 2.35 -9.30
C THR A 91 2.34 2.31 -8.75
N LEU A 92 1.79 3.44 -8.31
CA LEU A 92 0.41 3.51 -7.81
C LEU A 92 -0.60 3.20 -8.92
N LEU A 93 -0.38 3.73 -10.13
CA LEU A 93 -1.21 3.41 -11.30
C LEU A 93 -1.15 1.92 -11.64
N ALA A 94 0.05 1.34 -11.74
CA ALA A 94 0.23 -0.08 -12.05
C ALA A 94 -0.45 -0.97 -11.00
N ARG A 95 -0.24 -0.68 -9.72
CA ARG A 95 -0.85 -1.41 -8.60
C ARG A 95 -2.39 -1.34 -8.63
N GLY A 96 -2.95 -0.18 -8.96
CA GLY A 96 -4.40 0.00 -8.99
C GLY A 96 -5.07 -0.55 -10.25
N ALA A 97 -4.48 -0.33 -11.42
CA ALA A 97 -5.05 -0.74 -12.70
C ALA A 97 -4.92 -2.25 -12.93
N MET A 98 -3.78 -2.83 -12.53
CA MET A 98 -3.42 -4.22 -12.82
C MET A 98 -2.92 -4.94 -11.55
N PRO A 99 -3.74 -5.07 -10.49
CA PRO A 99 -3.28 -5.53 -9.17
C PRO A 99 -2.66 -6.93 -9.19
N VAL A 100 -3.28 -7.89 -9.90
CA VAL A 100 -2.78 -9.28 -9.97
C VAL A 100 -1.46 -9.35 -10.74
N THR A 101 -1.40 -8.71 -11.91
CA THR A 101 -0.19 -8.69 -12.74
C THR A 101 0.95 -7.97 -12.03
N TYR A 102 0.66 -6.82 -11.42
CA TYR A 102 1.63 -6.06 -10.62
C TYR A 102 2.19 -6.91 -9.47
N GLN A 103 1.33 -7.63 -8.76
CA GLN A 103 1.76 -8.51 -7.68
C GLN A 103 2.66 -9.64 -8.19
N ARG A 104 2.28 -10.33 -9.27
CA ARG A 104 3.11 -11.39 -9.88
C ARG A 104 4.50 -10.90 -10.28
N ILE A 105 4.57 -9.73 -10.94
CA ILE A 105 5.85 -9.13 -11.36
C ILE A 105 6.69 -8.78 -10.13
N ARG A 106 6.08 -8.13 -9.13
CA ARG A 106 6.76 -7.74 -7.89
C ARG A 106 7.33 -8.97 -7.18
N ASP A 107 6.53 -10.01 -7.02
CA ASP A 107 6.93 -11.21 -6.29
C ASP A 107 8.04 -11.97 -7.03
N ALA A 108 7.98 -12.04 -8.36
CA ALA A 108 9.07 -12.60 -9.18
C ALA A 108 10.38 -11.79 -9.08
N LEU A 109 10.31 -10.46 -9.01
CA LEU A 109 11.50 -9.62 -8.84
C LEU A 109 12.14 -9.80 -7.46
N VAL A 110 11.32 -9.89 -6.40
CA VAL A 110 11.81 -10.11 -5.03
C VAL A 110 12.43 -11.49 -4.89
N ALA A 111 11.82 -12.53 -5.47
CA ALA A 111 12.36 -13.89 -5.46
C ALA A 111 13.76 -13.99 -6.10
N ARG A 112 14.06 -13.14 -7.09
CA ARG A 112 15.38 -13.08 -7.74
C ARG A 112 16.44 -12.29 -6.96
N GLN A 113 16.03 -11.52 -5.94
CA GLN A 113 16.95 -10.77 -5.08
C GLN A 113 17.29 -11.53 -3.78
N GLY A 114 16.49 -12.53 -3.42
CA GLY A 114 16.72 -13.41 -2.27
C GLY A 114 17.36 -14.75 -2.61
N ALA A 115 17.71 -14.98 -3.88
CA ALA A 115 18.48 -16.13 -4.38
C ALA A 115 19.87 -15.64 -4.82
#